data_AF-A0A972S6Q9-F1
#
_entry.id   AF-A0A972S6Q9-F1
#
_cell.length_a   1.000
_cell.length_b   1.000
_cell.length_c   1.000
_cell.angle_alpha   90.00
_cell.angle_beta   90.00
_cell.angle_gamma   90.00
#
_symmetry.space_group_name_H-M   'P 1'
#
loop_
_entity.id
_entity.type
_entity.pdbx_description
1 polymer ?
#
loop_
_entity_poly.entity_id
_entity_poly.type
_entity_poly.pdbx_seq_one_letter_code
_entity_poly.pdbx_strand_id
1 'polypeptide(L)'
;MKGKRESLRKLVEEVDILLFLAEKGRQERRMFAWQMFVWGAYAFVGLSAELLFGWNLQWVIGLAVAFFLSTLPYAGPLRSLVWFLPSVAALLVLLAGGGTLLTVATLIVGYAVASVVVYGFLTKGEYRRVSTLAYLGMTWGTLFAAFWWVVLLFGLVREGRIFNLWITYVFGSGLFLSGLFHRIFVPLGLAALFILPLLYRLKGALWLGWGYATIALVMGVAGLIIYVREHDRGP
;
A
#
# COMPACT_ATOMS: atom_id res chain seq x y z
N MET A 1 4.25 -46.08 31.52
CA MET A 1 5.20 -44.93 31.38
C MET A 1 5.37 -44.40 29.94
N LYS A 2 5.31 -45.23 28.88
CA LYS A 2 5.44 -44.75 27.47
C LYS A 2 4.37 -43.73 27.05
N GLY A 3 3.08 -44.00 27.33
CA GLY A 3 1.99 -43.09 26.92
C GLY A 3 2.04 -41.69 27.53
N LYS A 4 2.61 -41.52 28.72
CA LYS A 4 2.76 -40.20 29.38
C LYS A 4 3.88 -39.35 28.75
N ARG A 5 4.93 -39.99 28.22
CA ARG A 5 5.98 -39.28 27.45
C ARG A 5 5.49 -38.87 26.07
N GLU A 6 4.65 -39.70 25.44
CA GLU A 6 4.08 -39.44 24.12
C GLU A 6 3.04 -38.31 24.16
N SER A 7 2.22 -38.26 25.22
CA SER A 7 1.29 -37.15 25.45
C SER A 7 2.02 -35.84 25.75
N LEU A 8 3.08 -35.87 26.56
CA LEU A 8 3.91 -34.68 26.85
C LEU A 8 4.60 -34.16 25.58
N ARG A 9 5.07 -35.06 24.71
CA ARG A 9 5.72 -34.68 23.44
C ARG A 9 4.74 -33.99 22.50
N LYS A 10 3.51 -34.52 22.34
CA LYS A 10 2.47 -33.85 21.54
C LYS A 10 2.11 -32.47 22.08
N LEU A 11 2.04 -32.33 23.40
CA LEU A 11 1.71 -31.06 24.05
C LEU A 11 2.81 -30.01 23.82
N VAL A 12 4.08 -30.41 23.85
CA VAL A 12 5.21 -29.54 23.47
C VAL A 12 5.15 -29.17 22.00
N GLU A 13 4.91 -30.13 21.10
CA GLU A 13 4.78 -29.87 19.66
C GLU A 13 3.61 -28.90 19.34
N GLU A 14 2.47 -29.02 20.03
CA GLU A 14 1.34 -28.09 19.89
C GLU A 14 1.67 -26.68 20.39
N VAL A 15 2.36 -26.57 21.54
CA VAL A 15 2.82 -25.28 22.06
C VAL A 15 3.82 -24.62 21.11
N ASP A 16 4.76 -25.39 20.55
CA ASP A 16 5.74 -24.89 19.57
C ASP A 16 5.04 -24.39 18.29
N ILE A 17 4.03 -25.10 17.81
CA ILE A 17 3.22 -24.67 16.65
C ILE A 17 2.47 -23.37 16.98
N LEU A 18 1.87 -23.27 18.18
CA LEU A 18 1.16 -22.06 18.60
C LEU A 18 2.10 -20.86 18.75
N LEU A 19 3.28 -21.04 19.32
CA LEU A 19 4.31 -20.01 19.43
C LEU A 19 4.77 -19.55 18.04
N PHE A 20 5.04 -20.50 17.14
CA PHE A 20 5.38 -20.20 15.76
C PHE A 20 4.29 -19.41 15.02
N LEU A 21 3.02 -19.81 15.18
CA LEU A 21 1.88 -19.09 14.59
C LEU A 21 1.74 -17.69 15.19
N ALA A 22 1.96 -17.53 16.49
CA ALA A 22 1.90 -16.24 17.18
C ALA A 22 3.01 -15.28 16.72
N GLU A 23 4.26 -15.75 16.62
CA GLU A 23 5.39 -14.97 16.09
C GLU A 23 5.16 -14.57 14.62
N LYS A 24 4.72 -15.52 13.79
CA LYS A 24 4.40 -15.24 12.39
C LYS A 24 3.27 -14.21 12.28
N GLY A 25 2.22 -14.34 13.09
CA GLY A 25 1.11 -13.38 13.14
C GLY A 25 1.53 -11.99 13.62
N ARG A 26 2.49 -11.89 14.56
CA ARG A 26 3.10 -10.61 14.97
C ARG A 26 3.89 -9.98 13.84
N GLN A 27 4.75 -10.78 13.18
CA GLN A 27 5.54 -10.32 12.03
C GLN A 27 4.63 -9.79 10.92
N GLU A 28 3.63 -10.57 10.49
CA GLU A 28 2.64 -10.18 9.47
C GLU A 28 1.93 -8.86 9.82
N ARG A 29 1.47 -8.70 11.06
CA ARG A 29 0.83 -7.45 11.51
C ARG A 29 1.77 -6.25 11.47
N ARG A 30 3.02 -6.42 11.90
CA ARG A 30 4.03 -5.34 11.84
C ARG A 30 4.31 -4.94 10.40
N MET A 31 4.42 -5.91 9.50
CA MET A 31 4.64 -5.65 8.07
C MET A 31 3.47 -4.91 7.44
N PHE A 32 2.25 -5.36 7.72
CA PHE A 32 1.03 -4.70 7.29
C PHE A 32 0.92 -3.27 7.83
N ALA A 33 1.22 -3.06 9.12
CA ALA A 33 1.19 -1.75 9.75
C ALA A 33 2.15 -0.75 9.08
N TRP A 34 3.34 -1.21 8.71
CA TRP A 34 4.30 -0.42 7.93
C TRP A 34 3.75 -0.02 6.56
N GLN A 35 3.11 -0.96 5.84
CA GLN A 35 2.46 -0.65 4.56
C GLN A 35 1.37 0.41 4.74
N MET A 36 0.51 0.29 5.76
CA MET A 36 -0.54 1.26 6.02
C MET A 36 0.02 2.65 6.33
N PHE A 37 1.15 2.73 7.05
CA PHE A 37 1.86 3.98 7.28
C PHE A 37 2.34 4.62 5.97
N VAL A 38 3.10 3.87 5.17
CA VAL A 38 3.72 4.39 3.94
C VAL A 38 2.65 4.82 2.92
N TRP A 39 1.66 3.97 2.65
CA TRP A 39 0.60 4.29 1.69
C TRP A 39 -0.36 5.36 2.20
N GLY A 40 -0.63 5.41 3.51
CA GLY A 40 -1.41 6.47 4.12
C GLY A 40 -0.71 7.84 4.02
N ALA A 41 0.60 7.88 4.29
CA ALA A 41 1.40 9.09 4.13
C ALA A 41 1.48 9.54 2.66
N TYR A 42 1.70 8.61 1.74
CA TYR A 42 1.70 8.89 0.29
C TYR A 42 0.36 9.50 -0.16
N ALA A 43 -0.77 8.88 0.19
CA ALA A 43 -2.09 9.36 -0.18
C ALA A 43 -2.42 10.72 0.48
N PHE A 44 -2.07 10.91 1.76
CA PHE A 44 -2.30 12.18 2.45
C PHE A 44 -1.50 13.32 1.83
N VAL A 45 -0.21 13.13 1.58
CA VAL A 45 0.65 14.15 0.97
C VAL A 45 0.20 14.44 -0.46
N GLY A 46 -0.08 13.41 -1.25
CA GLY A 46 -0.55 13.54 -2.63
C GLY A 46 -1.85 14.33 -2.72
N LEU A 47 -2.88 13.94 -1.94
CA LEU A 47 -4.18 14.62 -1.92
C LEU A 47 -4.06 16.05 -1.40
N SER A 48 -3.33 16.27 -0.31
CA SER A 48 -3.21 17.60 0.28
C SER A 48 -2.50 18.56 -0.66
N ALA A 49 -1.41 18.12 -1.29
CA ALA A 49 -0.67 18.99 -2.21
C ALA A 49 -1.41 19.18 -3.55
N GLU A 50 -2.23 18.23 -3.99
CA GLU A 50 -3.14 18.44 -5.12
C GLU A 50 -4.20 19.50 -4.79
N LEU A 51 -4.81 19.43 -3.61
CA LEU A 51 -5.83 20.39 -3.17
C LEU A 51 -5.27 21.78 -2.92
N LEU A 52 -4.06 21.89 -2.38
CA LEU A 52 -3.43 23.17 -2.03
C LEU A 52 -2.72 23.84 -3.19
N PHE A 53 -2.07 23.05 -4.07
CA PHE A 53 -1.16 23.57 -5.09
C PHE A 53 -1.50 23.13 -6.52
N GLY A 54 -2.50 22.25 -6.71
CA GLY A 54 -2.85 21.70 -8.03
C GLY A 54 -1.77 20.79 -8.63
N TRP A 55 -0.85 20.28 -7.80
CA TRP A 55 0.32 19.54 -8.27
C TRP A 55 0.00 18.08 -8.61
N ASN A 56 -0.44 17.80 -9.83
CA ASN A 56 -0.77 16.42 -10.22
C ASN A 56 0.45 15.51 -10.43
N LEU A 57 1.63 16.08 -10.71
CA LEU A 57 2.84 15.31 -11.05
C LEU A 57 3.47 14.60 -9.84
N GLN A 58 3.21 15.08 -8.63
CA GLN A 58 3.81 14.55 -7.39
C GLN A 58 3.35 13.12 -7.07
N TRP A 59 2.17 12.72 -7.55
CA TRP A 59 1.68 11.35 -7.43
C TRP A 59 2.64 10.35 -8.09
N VAL A 60 3.28 10.74 -9.19
CA VAL A 60 4.24 9.92 -9.94
C VAL A 60 5.56 9.79 -9.19
N ILE A 61 6.11 10.92 -8.75
CA ILE A 61 7.41 10.96 -8.05
C ILE A 61 7.28 10.29 -6.68
N GLY A 62 6.19 10.57 -5.97
CA GLY A 62 5.89 9.96 -4.68
C GLY A 62 5.66 8.45 -4.76
N LEU A 63 5.27 7.91 -5.91
CA LEU A 63 5.01 6.48 -6.08
C LEU A 63 6.28 5.64 -5.93
N ALA A 64 7.38 6.05 -6.57
CA ALA A 64 8.67 5.36 -6.43
C ALA A 64 9.15 5.36 -4.99
N VAL A 65 8.95 6.49 -4.29
CA VAL A 65 9.28 6.64 -2.87
C VAL A 65 8.39 5.72 -2.01
N ALA A 66 7.09 5.68 -2.28
CA ALA A 66 6.15 4.81 -1.56
C ALA A 66 6.53 3.33 -1.74
N PHE A 67 6.85 2.89 -2.95
CA PHE A 67 7.33 1.53 -3.18
C PHE A 67 8.68 1.25 -2.51
N PHE A 68 9.64 2.17 -2.63
CA PHE A 68 10.94 2.07 -1.95
C PHE A 68 10.77 1.88 -0.43
N LEU A 69 10.01 2.77 0.21
CA LEU A 69 9.75 2.70 1.65
C LEU A 69 8.97 1.44 2.01
N SER A 70 8.01 1.03 1.18
CA SER A 70 7.22 -0.18 1.37
C SER A 70 8.07 -1.45 1.33
N THR A 71 9.12 -1.50 0.50
CA THR A 71 10.00 -2.68 0.40
C THR A 71 11.25 -2.61 1.26
N LEU A 72 11.58 -1.44 1.79
CA LEU A 72 12.80 -1.19 2.56
C LEU A 72 13.01 -2.20 3.70
N PRO A 73 12.00 -2.54 4.54
CA PRO A 73 12.20 -3.49 5.64
C PRO A 73 12.41 -4.95 5.21
N TYR A 74 12.13 -5.29 3.94
CA TYR A 74 12.13 -6.68 3.46
C TYR A 74 13.31 -6.96 2.52
N ALA A 75 13.54 -6.03 1.60
CA ALA A 75 14.54 -6.19 0.55
C ALA A 75 15.85 -5.46 0.92
N GLY A 76 15.82 -4.59 1.93
CA GLY A 76 16.91 -3.68 2.25
C GLY A 76 17.00 -2.50 1.27
N PRO A 77 17.87 -1.52 1.56
CA PRO A 77 17.95 -0.28 0.79
C PRO A 77 18.36 -0.51 -0.66
N LEU A 78 19.43 -1.28 -0.90
CA LEU A 78 19.97 -1.49 -2.25
C LEU A 78 18.96 -2.13 -3.21
N ARG A 79 18.23 -3.15 -2.76
CA ARG A 79 17.24 -3.83 -3.61
C ARG A 79 15.96 -3.02 -3.77
N SER A 80 15.60 -2.22 -2.77
CA SER A 80 14.44 -1.33 -2.86
C SER A 80 14.64 -0.18 -3.85
N LEU A 81 15.88 0.17 -4.19
CA LEU A 81 16.17 1.20 -5.20
C LEU A 81 15.65 0.85 -6.60
N VAL A 82 15.37 -0.42 -6.88
CA VAL A 82 14.80 -0.88 -8.16
C VAL A 82 13.52 -0.12 -8.51
N TRP A 83 12.74 0.32 -7.52
CA TRP A 83 11.51 1.07 -7.74
C TRP A 83 11.70 2.48 -8.33
N PHE A 84 12.91 3.03 -8.30
CA PHE A 84 13.20 4.30 -8.98
C PHE A 84 13.45 4.11 -10.47
N LEU A 85 13.86 2.91 -10.93
CA LEU A 85 14.17 2.65 -12.33
C LEU A 85 12.99 2.92 -13.28
N PRO A 86 11.73 2.50 -12.98
CA PRO A 86 10.58 2.83 -13.82
C PRO A 86 10.35 4.34 -13.94
N SER A 87 10.55 5.08 -12.85
CA SER A 87 10.35 6.54 -12.83
C SER A 87 11.44 7.28 -13.59
N VAL A 88 12.70 6.84 -13.47
CA VAL A 88 13.82 7.37 -14.27
C VAL A 88 13.61 7.07 -15.76
N ALA A 89 13.22 5.84 -16.10
CA ALA A 89 12.94 5.46 -17.49
C ALA A 89 11.80 6.30 -18.10
N ALA A 90 10.73 6.54 -17.34
CA ALA A 90 9.62 7.39 -17.78
C ALA A 90 10.04 8.84 -18.01
N LEU A 91 10.90 9.38 -17.14
CA LEU A 91 11.46 10.72 -17.30
C LEU A 91 12.32 10.82 -18.56
N LEU A 92 13.17 9.81 -18.82
CA LEU A 92 13.99 9.77 -20.03
C LEU A 92 13.13 9.71 -21.30
N VAL A 93 12.03 8.95 -21.28
CA VAL A 93 11.06 8.90 -22.39
C VAL A 93 10.43 10.27 -22.64
N LEU A 94 10.03 10.98 -21.58
CA LEU A 94 9.50 12.34 -21.71
C LEU A 94 10.54 13.32 -22.27
N LEU A 95 11.77 13.28 -21.75
CA LEU A 95 12.86 14.16 -22.19
C LEU A 95 13.29 13.89 -23.65
N ALA A 96 13.12 12.65 -24.12
CA ALA A 96 13.37 12.26 -25.51
C ALA A 96 12.22 12.65 -26.47
N GLY A 97 11.19 13.38 -25.99
CA GLY A 97 10.04 13.77 -26.80
C GLY A 97 9.00 12.66 -26.99
N GLY A 98 9.04 11.62 -26.16
CA GLY A 98 8.04 10.55 -26.16
C GLY A 98 6.64 11.07 -25.79
N GLY A 99 5.62 10.54 -26.47
CA GLY A 99 4.23 10.88 -26.16
C GLY A 99 3.75 10.29 -24.83
N THR A 100 2.69 10.85 -24.26
CA THR A 100 2.10 10.44 -22.96
C THR A 100 1.81 8.95 -22.89
N LEU A 101 1.30 8.35 -23.98
CA LEU A 101 1.02 6.91 -24.05
C LEU A 101 2.28 6.07 -23.81
N LEU A 102 3.40 6.47 -24.43
CA LEU A 102 4.67 5.76 -24.31
C LEU A 102 5.24 5.88 -22.90
N THR A 103 5.22 7.07 -22.30
CA THR A 103 5.64 7.30 -20.92
C THR A 103 4.88 6.39 -19.94
N VAL A 104 3.56 6.28 -20.10
CA VAL A 104 2.76 5.44 -19.22
C VAL A 104 2.98 3.96 -19.47
N ALA A 105 3.13 3.54 -20.73
CA ALA A 105 3.51 2.17 -21.04
C ALA A 105 4.84 1.81 -20.35
N THR A 106 5.84 2.70 -20.40
CA THR A 106 7.13 2.52 -19.69
C THR A 106 6.95 2.37 -18.19
N LEU A 107 6.03 3.13 -17.57
CA LEU A 107 5.76 3.02 -16.14
C LEU A 107 5.07 1.71 -15.79
N ILE A 108 4.00 1.35 -16.50
CA ILE A 108 3.24 0.11 -16.24
C ILE A 108 4.18 -1.10 -16.40
N VAL A 109 4.89 -1.17 -17.52
CA VAL A 109 5.85 -2.26 -17.78
C VAL A 109 6.99 -2.21 -16.78
N GLY A 110 7.53 -1.02 -16.50
CA GLY A 110 8.63 -0.85 -15.55
C GLY A 110 8.27 -1.30 -14.13
N TYR A 111 7.11 -0.89 -13.60
CA TYR A 111 6.63 -1.30 -12.28
C TYR A 111 6.26 -2.79 -12.24
N ALA A 112 5.74 -3.36 -13.35
CA ALA A 112 5.50 -4.80 -13.46
C ALA A 112 6.82 -5.59 -13.41
N VAL A 113 7.84 -5.17 -14.17
CA VAL A 113 9.18 -5.78 -14.15
C VAL A 113 9.83 -5.60 -12.79
N ALA A 114 9.80 -4.40 -12.20
CA ALA A 114 10.32 -4.14 -10.86
C ALA A 114 9.67 -5.04 -9.81
N SER A 115 8.34 -5.25 -9.90
CA SER A 115 7.63 -6.18 -9.04
C SER A 115 8.18 -7.61 -9.20
N VAL A 116 8.28 -8.13 -10.43
CA VAL A 116 8.82 -9.47 -10.68
C VAL A 116 10.25 -9.61 -10.16
N VAL A 117 11.08 -8.58 -10.32
CA VAL A 117 12.48 -8.58 -9.86
C VAL A 117 12.54 -8.61 -8.33
N VAL A 118 11.86 -7.68 -7.66
CA VAL A 118 11.86 -7.60 -6.18
C VAL A 118 11.28 -8.87 -5.58
N TYR A 119 10.15 -9.37 -6.09
CA TYR A 119 9.52 -10.59 -5.58
C TYR A 119 10.29 -11.87 -5.97
N GLY A 120 10.90 -11.90 -7.15
CA GLY A 120 11.81 -12.98 -7.55
C GLY A 120 13.00 -13.11 -6.61
N PHE A 121 13.56 -11.99 -6.14
CA PHE A 121 14.61 -12.01 -5.13
C PHE A 121 14.10 -12.41 -3.74
N LEU A 122 12.92 -11.94 -3.35
CA LEU A 122 12.33 -12.29 -2.06
C LEU A 122 11.94 -13.77 -1.98
N THR A 123 11.54 -14.39 -3.09
CA THR A 123 11.15 -15.82 -3.17
C THR A 123 12.33 -16.79 -3.26
N LYS A 124 13.50 -16.33 -3.75
CA LYS A 124 14.71 -17.17 -3.91
C LYS A 124 15.67 -17.13 -2.72
N GLY A 125 15.52 -16.20 -1.77
CA GLY A 125 16.38 -16.10 -0.57
C GLY A 125 15.90 -16.96 0.61
N GLU A 126 16.71 -17.01 1.68
CA GLU A 126 16.33 -17.55 3.01
C GLU A 126 15.04 -16.93 3.58
N TYR A 127 14.58 -15.83 3.00
CA TYR A 127 13.30 -15.18 3.21
C TYR A 127 12.13 -15.90 2.54
N ARG A 128 11.96 -17.21 2.79
CA ARG A 128 10.73 -17.97 2.44
C ARG A 128 9.45 -17.47 3.16
N ARG A 129 9.51 -16.32 3.82
CA ARG A 129 8.47 -15.74 4.68
C ARG A 129 8.13 -14.31 4.26
N VAL A 130 7.98 -14.04 2.96
CA VAL A 130 7.33 -12.79 2.56
C VAL A 130 5.89 -12.87 3.03
N SER A 131 5.54 -11.92 3.88
CA SER A 131 4.22 -11.81 4.46
C SER A 131 3.16 -11.72 3.35
N THR A 132 2.11 -12.55 3.44
CA THR A 132 0.97 -12.47 2.50
C THR A 132 0.34 -11.07 2.54
N LEU A 133 0.46 -10.39 3.68
CA LEU A 133 0.03 -9.00 3.86
C LEU A 133 0.89 -7.96 3.18
N ALA A 134 2.20 -8.16 3.13
CA ALA A 134 3.09 -7.28 2.38
C ALA A 134 2.76 -7.34 0.88
N TYR A 135 2.46 -8.54 0.36
CA TYR A 135 1.94 -8.70 -1.01
C TYR A 135 0.62 -7.96 -1.19
N LEU A 136 -0.35 -8.14 -0.29
CA LEU A 136 -1.66 -7.51 -0.42
C LEU A 136 -1.55 -5.97 -0.41
N GLY A 137 -0.78 -5.40 0.52
CA GLY A 137 -0.56 -3.95 0.60
C GLY A 137 0.13 -3.37 -0.64
N MET A 138 1.12 -4.07 -1.18
CA MET A 138 1.79 -3.63 -2.42
C MET A 138 0.91 -3.84 -3.66
N THR A 139 0.13 -4.92 -3.74
CA THR A 139 -0.86 -5.11 -4.83
C THR A 139 -1.89 -3.98 -4.83
N TRP A 140 -2.37 -3.56 -3.66
CA TRP A 140 -3.23 -2.38 -3.53
C TRP A 140 -2.53 -1.11 -3.99
N GLY A 141 -1.28 -0.89 -3.58
CA GLY A 141 -0.46 0.23 -4.05
C GLY A 141 -0.29 0.27 -5.57
N THR A 142 -0.02 -0.88 -6.20
CA THR A 142 0.11 -1.01 -7.66
C THR A 142 -1.22 -0.76 -8.37
N LEU A 143 -2.35 -1.27 -7.84
CA LEU A 143 -3.68 -1.01 -8.40
C LEU A 143 -4.06 0.47 -8.30
N PHE A 144 -3.78 1.11 -7.15
CA PHE A 144 -4.01 2.54 -6.93
C PHE A 144 -3.18 3.39 -7.91
N ALA A 145 -1.92 3.02 -8.11
CA ALA A 145 -1.02 3.69 -9.05
C ALA A 145 -1.42 3.48 -10.52
N ALA A 146 -1.68 2.24 -10.93
CA ALA A 146 -2.08 1.91 -12.30
C ALA A 146 -3.38 2.64 -12.70
N PHE A 147 -4.30 2.81 -11.76
CA PHE A 147 -5.54 3.53 -12.02
C PHE A 147 -5.34 5.04 -12.15
N TRP A 148 -4.48 5.65 -11.32
CA TRP A 148 -4.08 7.06 -11.48
C TRP A 148 -3.56 7.34 -12.90
N TRP A 149 -2.79 6.40 -13.46
CA TRP A 149 -2.30 6.48 -14.84
C TRP A 149 -3.38 6.38 -15.91
N VAL A 150 -4.38 5.52 -15.72
CA VAL A 150 -5.56 5.43 -16.61
C VAL A 150 -6.33 6.75 -16.58
N VAL A 151 -6.54 7.34 -15.41
CA VAL A 151 -7.24 8.62 -15.29
C VAL A 151 -6.50 9.76 -16.00
N LEU A 152 -5.18 9.86 -15.82
CA LEU A 152 -4.34 10.84 -16.51
C LEU A 152 -4.30 10.63 -18.04
N LEU A 153 -4.23 9.39 -18.53
CA LEU A 153 -4.13 9.07 -19.95
C LEU A 153 -5.40 9.35 -20.75
N PHE A 154 -6.55 8.96 -20.20
CA PHE A 154 -7.81 9.04 -20.93
C PHE A 154 -8.46 10.43 -20.82
N GLY A 155 -7.78 11.39 -20.20
CA GLY A 155 -8.32 12.74 -19.99
C GLY A 155 -9.60 12.73 -19.13
N LEU A 156 -9.88 11.61 -18.43
CA LEU A 156 -11.03 11.46 -17.54
C LEU A 156 -10.96 12.43 -16.34
N VAL A 157 -9.81 13.07 -16.15
CA VAL A 157 -9.60 14.25 -15.29
C VAL A 157 -10.53 15.42 -15.67
N ARG A 158 -10.96 15.56 -16.94
CA ARG A 158 -11.90 16.61 -17.36
C ARG A 158 -13.26 16.48 -16.69
N GLU A 159 -13.63 15.28 -16.24
CA GLU A 159 -14.79 15.07 -15.38
C GLU A 159 -14.34 14.54 -14.03
N GLY A 160 -13.94 15.43 -13.13
CA GLY A 160 -13.55 15.10 -11.74
C GLY A 160 -14.54 14.22 -10.96
N ARG A 161 -15.73 13.92 -11.48
CA ARG A 161 -16.69 12.92 -10.98
C ARG A 161 -16.18 11.47 -11.07
N ILE A 162 -15.58 11.07 -12.19
CA ILE A 162 -15.15 9.67 -12.40
C ILE A 162 -13.96 9.36 -11.49
N PHE A 163 -13.00 10.28 -11.44
CA PHE A 163 -11.84 10.21 -10.55
C PHE A 163 -12.25 10.06 -9.07
N ASN A 164 -13.20 10.88 -8.61
CA ASN A 164 -13.70 10.89 -7.25
C ASN A 164 -14.44 9.61 -6.86
N LEU A 165 -15.32 9.09 -7.73
CA LEU A 165 -16.03 7.84 -7.50
C LEU A 165 -15.10 6.63 -7.45
N TRP A 166 -14.00 6.64 -8.19
CA TRP A 166 -13.09 5.49 -8.22
C TRP A 166 -12.05 5.51 -7.11
N ILE A 167 -11.53 6.68 -6.71
CA ILE A 167 -10.77 6.82 -5.46
C ILE A 167 -11.60 6.27 -4.30
N THR A 168 -12.91 6.57 -4.27
CA THR A 168 -13.84 6.02 -3.30
C THR A 168 -13.78 4.48 -3.26
N TYR A 169 -13.94 3.84 -4.42
CA TYR A 169 -14.01 2.38 -4.48
C TYR A 169 -12.67 1.73 -4.20
N VAL A 170 -11.58 2.16 -4.82
CA VAL A 170 -10.25 1.54 -4.65
C VAL A 170 -9.71 1.78 -3.24
N PHE A 171 -9.73 3.03 -2.77
CA PHE A 171 -9.24 3.38 -1.44
C PHE A 171 -10.13 2.81 -0.34
N GLY A 172 -11.45 2.91 -0.51
CA GLY A 172 -12.42 2.41 0.46
C GLY A 172 -12.48 0.88 0.56
N SER A 173 -12.43 0.17 -0.57
CA SER A 173 -12.37 -1.30 -0.55
C SER A 173 -11.04 -1.82 -0.02
N GLY A 174 -9.92 -1.17 -0.38
CA GLY A 174 -8.60 -1.47 0.18
C GLY A 174 -8.59 -1.33 1.70
N LEU A 175 -9.12 -0.22 2.24
CA LEU A 175 -9.26 -0.01 3.69
C LEU A 175 -10.22 -1.01 4.34
N PHE A 176 -11.35 -1.33 3.70
CA PHE A 176 -12.30 -2.29 4.23
C PHE A 176 -11.67 -3.69 4.35
N LEU A 177 -10.95 -4.15 3.32
CA LEU A 177 -10.24 -5.43 3.33
C LEU A 177 -9.07 -5.44 4.31
N SER A 178 -8.35 -4.32 4.44
CA SER A 178 -7.39 -4.07 5.51
C SER A 178 -8.00 -4.24 6.92
N GLY A 179 -9.32 -4.07 7.03
CA GLY A 179 -10.11 -4.34 8.22
C GLY A 179 -10.09 -5.80 8.71
N LEU A 180 -9.80 -6.76 7.83
CA LEU A 180 -9.58 -8.17 8.20
C LEU A 180 -8.39 -8.34 9.14
N PHE A 181 -7.45 -7.40 9.11
CA PHE A 181 -6.19 -7.46 9.86
C PHE A 181 -6.18 -6.51 11.06
N HIS A 182 -6.87 -5.37 10.95
CA HIS A 182 -7.07 -4.48 12.10
C HIS A 182 -8.42 -3.76 12.03
N ARG A 183 -9.22 -3.91 13.09
CA ARG A 183 -10.62 -3.47 13.14
C ARG A 183 -10.85 -1.99 12.84
N ILE A 184 -9.86 -1.12 13.09
CA ILE A 184 -9.95 0.33 12.82
C ILE A 184 -10.14 0.65 11.33
N PHE A 185 -9.69 -0.23 10.42
CA PHE A 185 -9.77 0.04 8.98
C PHE A 185 -11.15 -0.28 8.39
N VAL A 186 -11.95 -1.12 9.05
CA VAL A 186 -13.35 -1.38 8.64
C VAL A 186 -14.19 -0.09 8.63
N PRO A 187 -14.32 0.68 9.74
CA PRO A 187 -15.10 1.91 9.72
C PRO A 187 -14.50 2.97 8.81
N LEU A 188 -13.17 3.03 8.65
CA LEU A 188 -12.53 3.93 7.67
C LEU A 188 -12.88 3.56 6.23
N GLY A 189 -12.89 2.26 5.89
CA GLY A 189 -13.29 1.76 4.59
C GLY A 189 -14.76 2.03 4.30
N LEU A 190 -15.65 1.78 5.28
CA LEU A 190 -17.08 2.11 5.14
C LEU A 190 -17.30 3.63 5.00
N ALA A 191 -16.58 4.45 5.77
CA ALA A 191 -16.64 5.90 5.62
C ALA A 191 -16.18 6.35 4.23
N ALA A 192 -15.06 5.79 3.75
CA ALA A 192 -14.52 6.05 2.44
C ALA A 192 -15.47 5.60 1.31
N LEU A 193 -16.19 4.48 1.47
CA LEU A 193 -17.11 3.90 0.47
C LEU A 193 -18.48 4.59 0.42
N PHE A 194 -19.03 4.96 1.57
CA PHE A 194 -20.42 5.40 1.67
C PHE A 194 -20.57 6.84 2.13
N ILE A 195 -19.81 7.26 3.15
CA ILE A 195 -19.97 8.59 3.76
C ILE A 195 -19.36 9.66 2.85
N LEU A 196 -18.17 9.43 2.32
CA LEU A 196 -17.46 10.38 1.48
C LEU A 196 -18.22 10.69 0.16
N PRO A 197 -18.77 9.71 -0.60
CA PRO A 197 -19.61 10.02 -1.76
C PRO A 197 -20.89 10.79 -1.43
N LEU A 198 -21.49 10.54 -0.27
CA LEU A 198 -22.63 11.33 0.20
C LEU A 198 -22.22 12.77 0.48
N LEU A 199 -21.06 12.98 1.13
CA LEU A 199 -20.49 14.31 1.34
C LEU A 199 -20.17 15.03 0.02
N TYR A 200 -19.69 14.31 -1.00
CA TYR A 200 -19.50 14.87 -2.34
C TYR A 200 -20.81 15.46 -2.90
N ARG A 201 -21.92 14.73 -2.79
CA ARG A 201 -23.22 15.20 -3.25
C ARG A 201 -23.72 16.44 -2.50
N LEU A 202 -23.38 16.57 -1.22
CA LEU A 202 -23.88 17.64 -0.35
C LEU A 202 -22.99 18.88 -0.31
N LYS A 203 -21.66 18.72 -0.45
CA LYS A 203 -20.67 19.78 -0.22
C LYS A 203 -19.68 19.96 -1.39
N GLY A 204 -19.72 19.10 -2.40
CA GLY A 204 -18.91 19.21 -3.61
C GLY A 204 -17.54 18.53 -3.53
N ALA A 205 -16.74 18.67 -4.59
CA ALA A 205 -15.47 17.95 -4.81
C ALA A 205 -14.38 18.27 -3.78
N LEU A 206 -14.30 19.52 -3.32
CA LEU A 206 -13.24 19.97 -2.42
C LEU A 206 -13.31 19.27 -1.05
N TRP A 207 -14.51 19.11 -0.51
CA TRP A 207 -14.75 18.40 0.75
C TRP A 207 -14.48 16.91 0.65
N LEU A 208 -14.70 16.33 -0.54
CA LEU A 208 -14.38 14.94 -0.79
C LEU A 208 -12.87 14.71 -0.73
N GLY A 209 -12.08 15.57 -1.38
CA GLY A 209 -10.62 15.50 -1.36
C GLY A 209 -10.06 15.59 0.07
N TRP A 210 -10.53 16.56 0.86
CA TRP A 210 -10.13 16.68 2.27
C TRP A 210 -10.59 15.50 3.14
N GLY A 211 -11.76 14.94 2.83
CA GLY A 211 -12.24 13.70 3.45
C GLY A 211 -11.28 12.53 3.22
N TYR A 212 -10.86 12.29 1.96
CA TYR A 212 -9.88 11.24 1.66
C TYR A 212 -8.52 11.52 2.26
N ALA A 213 -8.05 12.77 2.25
CA ALA A 213 -6.79 13.15 2.89
C ALA A 213 -6.85 12.84 4.40
N THR A 214 -7.96 13.15 5.07
CA THR A 214 -8.14 12.85 6.49
C THR A 214 -8.12 11.34 6.75
N ILE A 215 -8.83 10.54 5.95
CA ILE A 215 -8.81 9.07 6.09
C ILE A 215 -7.39 8.53 5.86
N ALA A 216 -6.67 9.03 4.87
CA ALA A 216 -5.29 8.66 4.59
C ALA A 216 -4.35 9.00 5.75
N LEU A 217 -4.52 10.17 6.36
CA LEU A 217 -3.77 10.56 7.56
C LEU A 217 -4.06 9.61 8.73
N VAL A 218 -5.34 9.31 9.00
CA VAL A 218 -5.73 8.40 10.09
C VAL A 218 -5.19 6.99 9.83
N MET A 219 -5.27 6.51 8.59
CA MET A 219 -4.66 5.24 8.17
C MET A 219 -3.16 5.23 8.44
N GLY A 220 -2.45 6.29 8.07
CA GLY A 220 -1.02 6.43 8.28
C GLY A 220 -0.63 6.42 9.76
N VAL A 221 -1.31 7.25 10.57
CA VAL A 221 -1.10 7.34 12.02
C VAL A 221 -1.43 6.02 12.72
N ALA A 222 -2.54 5.37 12.37
CA ALA A 222 -2.90 4.07 12.92
C ALA A 222 -1.85 3.00 12.57
N GLY A 223 -1.38 2.97 11.32
CA GLY A 223 -0.29 2.10 10.89
C GLY A 223 0.98 2.31 11.71
N LEU A 224 1.39 3.56 11.93
CA LEU A 224 2.56 3.88 12.74
C LEU A 224 2.41 3.44 14.21
N ILE A 225 1.25 3.71 14.82
CA ILE A 225 0.96 3.29 16.21
C ILE A 225 1.02 1.77 16.35
N ILE A 226 0.41 1.04 15.41
CA ILE A 226 0.44 -0.43 15.40
C ILE A 226 1.88 -0.93 15.21
N TYR A 227 2.63 -0.32 14.29
CA TYR A 227 4.02 -0.70 14.02
C TYR A 227 4.90 -0.56 15.26
N VAL A 228 4.83 0.57 15.96
CA VAL A 228 5.61 0.82 17.19
C VAL A 228 5.22 -0.17 18.28
N ARG A 229 3.91 -0.36 18.52
CA ARG A 229 3.42 -1.32 19.54
C ARG A 229 3.88 -2.76 19.30
N GLU A 230 3.94 -3.19 18.05
CA GLU A 230 4.42 -4.53 17.71
C GLU A 230 5.97 -4.61 17.68
N HIS A 231 6.67 -3.47 17.58
CA HIS A 231 8.13 -3.44 17.71
C HIS A 231 8.60 -3.55 19.16
N ASP A 232 7.92 -2.86 20.08
CA ASP A 232 8.27 -2.81 21.51
C ASP A 232 7.99 -4.12 22.26
N ARG A 233 7.18 -5.02 21.67
CA ARG A 233 6.80 -6.29 22.29
C ARG A 233 7.88 -7.39 22.24
N GLY A 234 9.04 -7.12 21.63
CA GLY A 234 10.13 -8.09 21.47
C GLY A 234 9.73 -9.33 20.64
N PRO A 235 10.71 -10.20 20.30
CA PRO A 235 10.41 -11.55 19.83
C PRO A 235 9.56 -12.32 20.86
#